data_AF-A0ABD0PCN4-F1
#
_entry.id   AF-A0ABD0PCN4-F1
#
_cell.length_a   1.000
_cell.length_b   1.000
_cell.length_c   1.000
_cell.angle_alpha   90.00
_cell.angle_beta   90.00
_cell.angle_gamma   90.00
#
_symmetry.space_group_name_H-M   'P 1'
#
loop_
_entity.id
_entity.type
_entity.pdbx_description
1 polymer ?
#
loop_
_entity_poly.entity_id
_entity_poly.type
_entity_poly.pdbx_seq_one_letter_code
_entity_poly.pdbx_strand_id
1 'polypeptide(L)'
;MLTYDRAGVKTAIVVGGMAPQKQRRIVIATPGRLWEMIREKHPHLQNLRQLRYVTSSRSRHAAACLVVDEADRMVEKGHFAELENLLEMLNTSQFNPKRQTFVFSATLTMVHSLPARLQQKKRKKPEQRSKLQLLMEKVGIKDKPKIIDLTRKEATAETLTETRISCTKEEKDLFLYYFLLQYPGRTMVFANSIDCIKRLNALLLILNCNPLPLHANMHQKQRLKNLERFAEKD
;
A
#
# COMPACT_ATOMS: atom_id res chain seq x y z
N MET A 1 -7.56 17.97 5.38
CA MET A 1 -8.61 18.04 6.41
C MET A 1 -7.96 17.68 7.73
N LEU A 2 -7.88 18.64 8.67
CA LEU A 2 -7.34 18.40 10.01
C LEU A 2 -8.40 17.65 10.81
N THR A 3 -8.13 16.42 11.23
CA THR A 3 -8.98 15.73 12.20
C THR A 3 -8.35 15.86 13.58
N TYR A 4 -9.17 16.26 14.55
CA TYR A 4 -8.82 16.23 15.96
C TYR A 4 -9.32 14.89 16.51
N ASP A 5 -8.40 14.11 17.07
CA ASP A 5 -8.79 12.92 17.84
C ASP A 5 -9.24 13.34 19.27
N ARG A 6 -10.06 12.51 19.91
CA ARG A 6 -10.52 12.66 21.31
C ARG A 6 -9.37 12.82 22.31
N ALA A 7 -8.16 12.37 21.95
CA ALA A 7 -6.94 12.53 22.72
C ALA A 7 -6.20 13.88 22.51
N GLY A 8 -6.75 14.83 21.75
CA GLY A 8 -6.10 16.12 21.47
C GLY A 8 -4.91 16.03 20.51
N VAL A 9 -4.80 14.91 19.77
CA VAL A 9 -3.77 14.69 18.76
C VAL A 9 -4.22 15.30 17.43
N LYS A 10 -3.31 16.06 16.80
CA LYS A 10 -3.50 16.60 15.46
C LYS A 10 -2.86 15.64 14.47
N THR A 11 -3.55 15.31 13.39
CA THR A 11 -3.04 14.42 12.34
C THR A 11 -3.13 15.12 10.99
N ALA A 12 -2.26 14.70 10.07
CA ALA A 12 -2.25 15.22 8.72
C ALA A 12 -1.92 14.10 7.72
N ILE A 13 -2.70 14.07 6.64
CA ILE A 13 -2.61 13.04 5.61
C ILE A 13 -2.09 13.68 4.31
N VAL A 14 -1.10 13.04 3.69
CA VAL A 14 -0.39 13.48 2.49
C VAL A 14 -0.41 12.37 1.47
N VAL A 15 -1.51 12.27 0.74
CA VAL A 15 -1.70 11.24 -0.30
C VAL A 15 -1.99 11.92 -1.63
N GLY A 16 -1.64 11.25 -2.73
CA GLY A 16 -1.99 11.72 -4.08
C GLY A 16 -3.51 11.81 -4.28
N GLY A 17 -3.97 12.80 -5.03
CA GLY A 17 -5.41 12.98 -5.32
C GLY A 17 -6.21 13.76 -4.27
N MET A 18 -5.56 14.41 -3.29
CA MET A 18 -6.21 15.26 -2.27
C MET A 18 -5.57 16.65 -2.17
N ALA A 19 -6.36 17.65 -1.75
CA ALA A 19 -5.92 19.04 -1.61
C ALA A 19 -4.98 19.25 -0.39
N PRO A 20 -3.93 20.10 -0.50
CA PRO A 20 -2.75 20.11 0.40
C PRO A 20 -2.90 20.77 1.79
N GLN A 21 -4.11 20.97 2.33
CA GLN A 21 -4.30 21.91 3.45
C GLN A 21 -4.08 21.35 4.88
N LYS A 22 -3.09 22.00 5.54
CA LYS A 22 -2.68 22.14 6.96
C LYS A 22 -2.32 20.86 7.73
N GLN A 23 -1.09 20.81 8.24
CA GLN A 23 -0.48 19.66 8.93
C GLN A 23 0.10 20.05 10.29
N ARG A 24 -0.11 19.26 11.36
CA ARG A 24 0.78 19.22 12.55
C ARG A 24 0.70 17.87 13.28
N ARG A 25 1.87 17.44 13.79
CA ARG A 25 2.22 16.29 14.69
C ARG A 25 2.41 14.91 14.05
N ILE A 26 1.46 14.37 13.28
CA ILE A 26 1.61 13.06 12.61
C ILE A 26 1.40 13.25 11.11
N VAL A 27 2.36 12.81 10.30
CA VAL A 27 2.28 12.86 8.83
C VAL A 27 2.16 11.44 8.30
N ILE A 28 1.03 11.13 7.69
CA ILE A 28 0.82 9.87 6.96
C ILE A 28 0.96 10.19 5.49
N ALA A 29 1.86 9.52 4.76
CA ALA A 29 2.10 9.87 3.37
C ALA A 29 2.43 8.69 2.46
N THR A 30 2.05 8.81 1.19
CA THR A 30 2.63 7.94 0.14
C THR A 30 4.01 8.48 -0.26
N PRO A 31 5.02 7.61 -0.47
CA PRO A 31 6.39 8.06 -0.70
C PRO A 31 6.55 9.04 -1.87
N GLY A 32 5.90 8.76 -3.00
CA GLY A 32 5.98 9.61 -4.19
C GLY A 32 5.43 11.01 -3.94
N ARG A 33 4.23 11.14 -3.34
CA ARG A 33 3.62 12.44 -3.08
C ARG A 33 4.38 13.23 -2.02
N LEU A 34 4.90 12.54 -0.99
CA LEU A 34 5.73 13.19 0.02
C LEU A 34 7.03 13.73 -0.60
N TRP A 35 7.70 12.95 -1.44
CA TRP A 35 8.93 13.35 -2.10
C TRP A 35 8.74 14.55 -3.04
N GLU A 36 7.68 14.55 -3.83
CA GLU A 36 7.31 15.69 -4.69
C GLU A 36 7.16 16.98 -3.89
N MET A 37 6.39 16.96 -2.80
CA MET A 37 6.19 18.14 -1.97
C MET A 37 7.47 18.60 -1.25
N ILE A 38 8.41 17.69 -0.97
CA ILE A 38 9.75 18.03 -0.45
C ILE A 38 10.58 18.74 -1.52
N ARG A 39 10.59 18.21 -2.76
CA ARG A 39 11.31 18.79 -3.90
C ARG A 39 10.79 20.17 -4.28
N GLU A 40 9.48 20.36 -4.24
CA GLU A 40 8.80 21.64 -4.47
C GLU A 40 9.05 22.67 -3.35
N LYS A 41 9.83 22.29 -2.32
CA LYS A 41 10.11 23.12 -1.14
C LYS A 41 8.81 23.66 -0.53
N HIS A 42 7.78 22.81 -0.41
CA HIS A 42 6.52 23.25 0.14
C HIS A 42 6.76 23.88 1.54
N PRO A 43 6.26 25.10 1.84
CA PRO A 43 6.65 25.87 3.04
C PRO A 43 6.50 25.10 4.36
N HIS A 44 5.58 24.13 4.41
CA HIS A 44 5.34 23.27 5.57
C HIS A 44 6.27 22.04 5.68
N LEU A 45 6.91 21.63 4.58
CA LEU A 45 7.87 20.52 4.54
C LEU A 45 9.33 20.98 4.45
N GLN A 46 9.58 22.26 4.18
CA GLN A 46 10.91 22.87 4.36
C GLN A 46 11.44 22.63 5.80
N ASN A 47 10.53 22.61 6.76
CA ASN A 47 10.80 22.33 8.17
C ASN A 47 10.81 20.83 8.52
N LEU A 48 10.81 19.90 7.56
CA LEU A 48 11.11 18.49 7.88
C LEU A 48 12.52 18.39 8.50
N ARG A 49 13.47 19.23 8.06
CA ARG A 49 14.78 19.46 8.71
C ARG A 49 14.69 19.94 10.16
N GLN A 50 13.55 20.52 10.55
CA GLN A 50 13.20 21.00 11.89
C GLN A 50 12.07 20.18 12.54
N LEU A 51 11.82 18.92 12.13
CA LEU A 51 10.90 18.03 12.86
C LEU A 51 11.37 17.67 14.28
N ARG A 52 12.50 18.24 14.72
CA ARG A 52 12.76 18.55 16.12
C ARG A 52 12.60 20.06 16.33
N TYR A 53 11.87 20.43 17.38
CA TYR A 53 11.66 21.78 17.92
C TYR A 53 10.39 22.53 17.49
N VAL A 54 9.24 22.00 17.92
CA VAL A 54 8.22 22.87 18.55
C VAL A 54 7.78 22.18 19.85
N THR A 55 8.65 22.24 20.87
CA THR A 55 8.21 22.15 22.26
C THR A 55 8.48 23.51 22.89
N SER A 56 7.57 24.45 22.69
CA SER A 56 7.36 25.45 23.74
C SER A 56 6.89 24.65 24.95
N SER A 57 7.71 24.61 26.01
CA SER A 57 7.48 23.89 27.27
C SER A 57 7.97 22.42 27.35
N ARG A 58 9.22 22.28 27.81
CA ARG A 58 9.59 21.45 28.98
C ARG A 58 9.28 19.95 28.96
N SER A 59 9.54 19.23 27.86
CA SER A 59 9.66 17.77 27.93
C SER A 59 10.75 17.22 27.00
N ARG A 60 11.86 16.77 27.61
CA ARG A 60 13.11 16.29 26.96
C ARG A 60 13.01 14.88 26.34
N HIS A 61 11.81 14.39 26.03
CA HIS A 61 11.58 12.99 25.63
C HIS A 61 10.69 12.82 24.39
N ALA A 62 10.92 13.60 23.32
CA ALA A 62 10.28 13.34 22.03
C ALA A 62 11.20 12.45 21.18
N ALA A 63 11.00 11.13 21.22
CA ALA A 63 11.61 10.22 20.26
C ALA A 63 10.97 10.43 18.88
N ALA A 64 11.78 10.55 17.83
CA ALA A 64 11.27 10.57 16.46
C ALA A 64 10.79 9.16 16.11
N CYS A 65 9.60 9.04 15.51
CA CYS A 65 9.03 7.76 15.10
C CYS A 65 8.87 7.73 13.57
N LEU A 66 9.35 6.67 12.92
CA LEU A 66 9.11 6.39 11.51
C LEU A 66 8.34 5.08 11.40
N VAL A 67 7.21 5.12 10.69
CA VAL A 67 6.43 3.93 10.38
C VAL A 67 6.44 3.73 8.88
N VAL A 68 6.82 2.53 8.45
CA VAL A 68 6.87 2.09 7.06
C VAL A 68 5.84 0.98 6.91
N ASP A 69 4.77 1.22 6.16
CA ASP A 69 3.70 0.25 5.91
C ASP A 69 3.78 -0.30 4.49
N GLU A 70 3.28 -1.52 4.27
CA GLU A 70 3.39 -2.26 2.99
C GLU A 70 4.83 -2.30 2.44
N ALA A 71 5.78 -2.57 3.34
CA ALA A 71 7.20 -2.43 3.06
C ALA A 71 7.74 -3.42 2.02
N ASP A 72 7.06 -4.54 1.80
CA ASP A 72 7.31 -5.50 0.72
C ASP A 72 7.24 -4.86 -0.67
N ARG A 73 6.29 -3.93 -0.89
CA ARG A 73 6.18 -3.19 -2.16
C ARG A 73 7.39 -2.29 -2.42
N MET A 74 8.16 -1.94 -1.39
CA MET A 74 9.35 -1.08 -1.49
C MET A 74 10.59 -1.83 -1.95
N VAL A 75 10.55 -3.16 -1.90
CA VAL A 75 11.66 -4.05 -2.29
C VAL A 75 11.42 -4.70 -3.65
N GLU A 76 10.21 -4.56 -4.21
CA GLU A 76 9.87 -5.05 -5.55
C GLU A 76 10.57 -4.23 -6.64
N LYS A 77 11.11 -4.92 -7.66
CA LYS A 77 11.85 -4.29 -8.75
C LYS A 77 10.93 -3.34 -9.54
N GLY A 78 11.34 -2.09 -9.68
CA GLY A 78 10.61 -1.06 -10.44
C GLY A 78 9.65 -0.21 -9.62
N HIS A 79 9.59 -0.40 -8.29
CA HIS A 79 8.75 0.38 -7.40
C HIS A 79 9.57 1.38 -6.55
N PHE A 80 9.09 2.64 -6.52
CA PHE A 80 9.48 3.74 -5.62
C PHE A 80 10.96 4.15 -5.58
N ALA A 81 11.55 4.57 -6.71
CA ALA A 81 12.85 5.27 -6.71
C ALA A 81 12.82 6.53 -5.82
N GLU A 82 11.67 7.20 -5.72
CA GLU A 82 11.45 8.36 -4.86
C GLU A 82 11.59 8.03 -3.37
N LEU A 83 11.24 6.79 -2.99
CA LEU A 83 11.36 6.35 -1.61
C LEU A 83 12.82 6.13 -1.20
N GLU A 84 13.68 5.64 -2.11
CA GLU A 84 15.11 5.48 -1.82
C GLU A 84 15.74 6.84 -1.48
N ASN A 85 15.47 7.86 -2.29
CA ASN A 85 15.92 9.22 -2.05
C ASN A 85 15.37 9.80 -0.73
N LEU A 86 14.11 9.50 -0.41
CA LEU A 86 13.47 9.93 0.83
C LEU A 86 14.11 9.27 2.05
N LEU A 87 14.35 7.95 1.98
CA LEU A 87 14.97 7.19 3.06
C LEU A 87 16.43 7.59 3.27
N GLU A 88 17.20 7.82 2.20
CA GLU A 88 18.57 8.33 2.28
C GLU A 88 18.64 9.69 3.00
N MET A 89 17.74 10.62 2.62
CA MET A 89 17.59 11.90 3.31
C MET A 89 17.27 11.71 4.81
N LEU A 90 16.33 10.82 5.15
CA LEU A 90 15.94 10.56 6.54
C LEU A 90 17.03 9.83 7.34
N ASN A 91 17.90 9.05 6.71
CA ASN A 91 18.94 8.26 7.36
C ASN A 91 20.21 9.05 7.71
N THR A 92 20.33 10.28 7.21
CA THR A 92 21.46 11.18 7.51
C THR A 92 21.52 11.54 9.01
N SER A 93 22.72 11.56 9.60
CA SER A 93 22.99 11.70 11.04
C SER A 93 22.35 12.92 11.72
N GLN A 94 22.05 13.98 10.98
CA GLN A 94 21.30 15.15 11.48
C GLN A 94 19.88 14.82 11.94
N PHE A 95 19.29 13.72 11.44
CA PHE A 95 17.92 13.30 11.74
C PHE A 95 17.82 12.15 12.76
N ASN A 96 18.96 11.55 13.18
CA ASN A 96 18.95 10.19 13.72
C ASN A 96 19.78 9.89 14.99
N PRO A 97 19.72 10.67 16.10
CA PRO A 97 20.37 10.22 17.32
C PRO A 97 19.54 9.22 18.14
N LYS A 98 18.19 9.20 18.02
CA LYS A 98 17.26 8.29 18.75
C LYS A 98 15.92 8.16 18.02
N ARG A 99 15.90 7.54 16.84
CA ARG A 99 14.65 7.30 16.08
C ARG A 99 14.19 5.86 16.30
N GLN A 100 12.92 5.68 16.66
CA GLN A 100 12.28 4.37 16.65
C GLN A 100 11.65 4.14 15.28
N THR A 101 11.94 3.00 14.67
CA THR A 101 11.44 2.64 13.34
C THR A 101 10.57 1.40 13.45
N PHE A 102 9.36 1.46 12.89
CA PHE A 102 8.48 0.31 12.71
C PHE A 102 8.33 0.02 11.23
N VAL A 103 8.43 -1.26 10.88
CA VAL A 103 8.21 -1.75 9.53
C VAL A 103 7.10 -2.79 9.59
N PHE A 104 6.05 -2.56 8.81
CA PHE A 104 4.94 -3.47 8.63
C PHE A 104 4.93 -3.98 7.19
N SER A 105 4.70 -5.27 7.04
CA SER A 105 4.55 -5.91 5.74
C SER A 105 3.82 -7.23 5.88
N ALA A 106 3.04 -7.58 4.85
CA ALA A 106 2.31 -8.83 4.79
C ALA A 106 3.16 -10.00 4.26
N THR A 107 4.18 -9.74 3.44
CA THR A 107 4.89 -10.82 2.70
C THR A 107 6.40 -10.86 2.92
N LEU A 108 6.94 -10.07 3.86
CA LEU A 108 8.40 -10.02 4.11
C LEU A 108 9.02 -11.39 4.45
N THR A 109 8.30 -12.25 5.17
CA THR A 109 8.74 -13.60 5.54
C THR A 109 8.27 -14.68 4.56
N MET A 110 7.37 -14.32 3.63
CA MET A 110 6.88 -15.21 2.58
C MET A 110 7.94 -15.34 1.49
N VAL A 111 8.67 -16.45 1.51
CA VAL A 111 9.57 -16.85 0.42
C VAL A 111 8.69 -17.22 -0.78
N HIS A 112 8.38 -16.26 -1.64
CA HIS A 112 7.83 -16.57 -2.96
C HIS A 112 8.90 -17.31 -3.76
N SER A 113 8.84 -18.64 -3.73
CA SER A 113 9.50 -19.45 -4.75
C SER A 113 8.89 -19.07 -6.10
N LEU A 114 9.74 -18.74 -7.07
CA LEU A 114 9.31 -18.46 -8.43
C LEU A 114 8.43 -19.62 -8.95
N PRO A 115 7.37 -19.33 -9.72
CA PRO A 115 6.52 -20.36 -10.33
C PRO A 115 7.39 -21.42 -11.01
N ALA A 116 7.08 -22.71 -10.82
CA ALA A 116 7.87 -23.83 -11.32
C ALA A 116 8.19 -23.74 -12.83
N ARG A 117 7.38 -23.02 -13.60
CA ARG A 117 7.56 -22.75 -15.04
C ARG A 117 8.80 -21.91 -15.37
N LEU A 118 9.34 -21.12 -14.42
CA LEU A 118 10.53 -20.28 -14.61
C LEU A 118 11.82 -20.93 -14.11
N GLN A 119 11.76 -22.11 -13.48
CA GLN A 119 12.91 -22.75 -12.84
C GLN A 119 13.83 -23.51 -13.82
N GLN A 120 13.48 -23.59 -15.11
CA GLN A 120 14.24 -24.38 -16.10
C GLN A 120 15.48 -23.69 -16.69
N LYS A 121 15.79 -22.43 -16.36
CA LYS A 121 17.07 -21.81 -16.75
C LYS A 121 18.01 -21.72 -15.57
N LYS A 122 18.90 -22.72 -15.45
CA LYS A 122 20.11 -22.69 -14.60
C LYS A 122 20.91 -21.41 -14.89
N ARG A 123 20.72 -20.38 -14.08
CA ARG A 123 21.67 -19.29 -13.90
C ARG A 123 22.02 -19.23 -12.41
N LYS A 124 23.33 -19.09 -12.16
CA LYS A 124 24.01 -19.04 -10.85
C LYS A 124 23.09 -18.47 -9.76
N LYS A 125 22.96 -19.17 -8.62
CA LYS A 125 22.24 -18.69 -7.43
C LYS A 125 22.75 -17.27 -7.14
N PRO A 126 21.96 -16.21 -7.37
CA PRO A 126 22.33 -14.93 -6.79
C PRO A 126 22.28 -15.14 -5.28
N GLU A 127 23.25 -14.61 -4.54
CA GLU A 127 23.12 -14.46 -3.09
C GLU A 127 21.80 -13.73 -2.83
N GLN A 128 20.76 -14.48 -2.48
CA GLN A 128 19.51 -13.91 -2.04
C GLN A 128 19.79 -13.34 -0.66
N ARG A 129 20.33 -12.11 -0.61
CA ARG A 129 20.11 -11.25 0.55
C ARG A 129 18.62 -11.33 0.83
N SER A 130 18.26 -11.73 2.05
CA SER A 130 16.84 -11.89 2.37
C SER A 130 16.14 -10.55 2.11
N LYS A 131 14.92 -10.56 1.57
CA LYS A 131 14.16 -9.31 1.31
C LYS A 131 14.16 -8.39 2.54
N LEU A 132 14.14 -9.00 3.72
CA LEU A 132 14.26 -8.37 5.02
C LEU A 132 15.59 -7.62 5.22
N GLN A 133 16.75 -8.19 4.85
CA GLN A 133 18.04 -7.49 4.92
C GLN A 133 18.08 -6.27 4.02
N LEU A 134 17.61 -6.40 2.77
CA LEU A 134 17.57 -5.28 1.83
C LEU A 134 16.66 -4.14 2.33
N LEU A 135 15.54 -4.50 2.96
CA LEU A 135 14.64 -3.54 3.58
C LEU A 135 15.28 -2.85 4.79
N MET A 136 15.94 -3.61 5.68
CA MET A 136 16.62 -3.06 6.86
C MET A 136 17.69 -2.03 6.48
N GLU A 137 18.48 -2.35 5.46
CA GLU A 137 19.49 -1.45 4.89
C GLU A 137 18.85 -0.16 4.37
N LYS A 138 17.80 -0.27 3.54
CA LYS A 138 17.07 0.88 2.99
C LYS A 138 16.47 1.78 4.08
N VAL A 139 15.85 1.20 5.10
CA VAL A 139 15.16 1.96 6.16
C VAL A 139 16.13 2.49 7.23
N GLY A 140 17.40 2.08 7.19
CA GLY A 140 18.44 2.56 8.10
C GLY A 140 18.37 1.93 9.50
N ILE A 141 17.89 0.68 9.59
CA ILE A 141 17.89 -0.09 10.83
C ILE A 141 19.27 -0.72 10.99
N LYS A 142 20.09 -0.16 11.89
CA LYS A 142 21.48 -0.62 12.14
C LYS A 142 21.57 -1.78 13.12
N ASP A 143 20.69 -1.80 14.12
CA ASP A 143 20.64 -2.85 15.14
C ASP A 143 19.76 -4.02 14.70
N LYS A 144 19.94 -5.20 15.32
CA LYS A 144 19.09 -6.36 15.06
C LYS A 144 17.63 -6.06 15.48
N PRO A 145 16.66 -6.02 14.55
CA PRO A 145 15.28 -5.67 14.89
C PRO A 145 14.60 -6.83 15.62
N LYS A 146 13.63 -6.49 16.47
CA LYS A 146 12.70 -7.48 17.00
C LYS A 146 11.68 -7.81 15.91
N ILE A 147 11.66 -9.08 15.49
CA ILE A 147 10.72 -9.58 14.47
C ILE A 147 9.50 -10.17 15.19
N ILE A 148 8.32 -9.71 14.81
CA ILE A 148 7.04 -10.28 15.25
C ILE A 148 6.37 -10.83 13.99
N ASP A 149 6.37 -12.14 13.85
CA ASP A 149 5.74 -12.82 12.73
C ASP A 149 4.39 -13.38 13.18
N LEU A 150 3.32 -12.88 12.57
CA LEU A 150 1.94 -13.32 12.80
C LEU A 150 1.42 -14.18 11.63
N THR A 151 2.29 -14.55 10.69
CA THR A 151 1.93 -15.34 9.51
C THR A 151 1.50 -16.74 9.94
N ARG A 152 0.31 -17.16 9.52
CA ARG A 152 -0.15 -18.55 9.68
C ARG A 152 0.52 -19.43 8.60
N LYS A 153 0.60 -20.73 8.84
CA LYS A 153 1.18 -21.68 7.86
C LYS A 153 0.42 -21.68 6.53
N GLU A 154 -0.86 -21.35 6.56
CA GLU A 154 -1.73 -21.22 5.40
C GLU A 154 -1.98 -19.73 5.10
N ALA A 155 -1.82 -19.34 3.83
CA ALA A 155 -1.92 -17.95 3.40
C ALA A 155 -3.37 -17.45 3.26
N THR A 156 -4.33 -18.38 3.17
CA THR A 156 -5.76 -18.12 2.97
C THR A 156 -6.54 -18.57 4.20
N ALA A 157 -7.73 -17.99 4.39
CA ALA A 157 -8.60 -18.38 5.49
C ALA A 157 -9.06 -19.84 5.31
N GLU A 158 -9.11 -20.61 6.39
CA GLU A 158 -9.53 -22.03 6.37
C GLU A 158 -10.93 -22.23 5.76
N THR A 159 -11.79 -21.22 5.85
CA THR A 159 -13.15 -21.23 5.29
C THR A 159 -13.22 -20.81 3.82
N LEU A 160 -12.10 -20.40 3.21
CA LEU A 160 -12.06 -19.98 1.81
C LEU A 160 -12.03 -21.21 0.91
N THR A 161 -13.07 -21.37 0.09
CA THR A 161 -13.07 -22.39 -0.96
C THR A 161 -12.52 -21.80 -2.26
N GLU A 162 -11.48 -22.42 -2.79
CA GLU A 162 -10.86 -22.02 -4.07
C GLU A 162 -11.24 -23.00 -5.17
N THR A 163 -11.58 -22.47 -6.34
CA THR A 163 -11.90 -23.28 -7.52
C THR A 163 -11.26 -22.67 -8.76
N ARG A 164 -11.03 -23.49 -9.78
CA ARG A 164 -10.44 -23.07 -11.05
C ARG A 164 -11.15 -23.73 -12.20
N ILE A 165 -11.45 -22.93 -13.22
CA ILE A 165 -12.05 -23.39 -14.46
C ILE A 165 -11.09 -23.07 -15.60
N SER A 166 -10.79 -24.09 -16.40
CA SER A 166 -10.04 -23.92 -17.65
C SER A 166 -11.04 -23.57 -18.74
N CYS A 167 -10.88 -22.39 -19.34
CA CYS A 167 -11.76 -21.88 -20.39
C CYS A 167 -10.97 -21.01 -21.37
N THR A 168 -11.52 -20.84 -22.57
CA THR A 168 -11.02 -19.87 -23.56
C THR A 168 -11.31 -18.44 -23.12
N LYS A 169 -10.84 -17.44 -23.86
CA LYS A 169 -11.06 -16.04 -23.49
C LYS A 169 -12.53 -15.65 -23.70
N GLU A 170 -13.15 -16.22 -24.72
CA GLU A 170 -14.51 -15.97 -25.17
C GLU A 170 -15.54 -16.55 -24.18
N GLU A 171 -15.21 -17.68 -23.55
CA GLU A 171 -16.06 -18.34 -22.56
C GLU A 171 -16.07 -17.63 -21.19
N LYS A 172 -15.08 -16.78 -20.89
CA LYS A 172 -14.96 -16.14 -19.56
C LYS A 172 -16.15 -15.29 -19.21
N ASP A 173 -16.69 -14.55 -20.17
CA ASP A 173 -17.84 -13.67 -19.92
C ASP A 173 -19.10 -14.49 -19.64
N LEU A 174 -19.28 -15.60 -20.38
CA LEU A 174 -20.37 -16.54 -20.18
C LEU A 174 -20.30 -17.18 -18.78
N PHE A 175 -19.13 -17.68 -18.40
CA PHE A 175 -18.94 -18.26 -17.07
C PHE A 175 -19.12 -17.23 -15.97
N LEU A 176 -18.57 -16.02 -16.13
CA LEU A 176 -18.77 -14.94 -15.17
C LEU A 176 -20.26 -14.66 -14.98
N TYR A 177 -21.01 -14.51 -16.07
CA TYR A 177 -22.45 -14.26 -15.98
C TYR A 177 -23.20 -15.42 -15.32
N TYR A 178 -22.87 -16.67 -15.68
CA TYR A 178 -23.39 -17.86 -15.00
C TYR A 178 -23.15 -17.80 -13.48
N PHE A 179 -21.93 -17.49 -13.03
CA PHE A 179 -21.62 -17.38 -11.61
C PHE A 179 -22.38 -16.26 -10.91
N LEU A 180 -22.54 -15.10 -11.55
CA LEU A 180 -23.31 -13.99 -10.98
C LEU A 180 -24.79 -14.35 -10.79
N LEU A 181 -25.35 -15.20 -11.67
CA LEU A 181 -26.72 -15.70 -11.52
C LEU A 181 -26.84 -16.80 -10.47
N GLN A 182 -25.88 -17.73 -10.41
CA GLN A 182 -25.92 -18.85 -9.47
C GLN A 182 -25.62 -18.45 -8.03
N TYR A 183 -24.77 -17.43 -7.83
CA TYR A 183 -24.34 -16.99 -6.51
C TYR A 183 -24.76 -15.53 -6.30
N PRO A 184 -26.05 -15.27 -6.00
CA PRO A 184 -26.53 -13.93 -5.73
C PRO A 184 -25.90 -13.40 -4.44
N GLY A 185 -25.55 -12.12 -4.46
CA GLY A 185 -24.95 -11.43 -3.33
C GLY A 185 -23.79 -10.53 -3.74
N ARG A 186 -23.06 -10.03 -2.74
CA ARG A 186 -21.92 -9.14 -2.96
C ARG A 186 -20.75 -9.92 -3.55
N THR A 187 -20.51 -9.69 -4.83
CA THR A 187 -19.46 -10.34 -5.61
C THR A 187 -18.42 -9.33 -6.07
N MET A 188 -17.13 -9.64 -5.84
CA MET A 188 -16.01 -8.87 -6.40
C MET A 188 -15.42 -9.61 -7.59
N VAL A 189 -15.32 -8.90 -8.72
CA VAL A 189 -14.73 -9.43 -9.96
C VAL A 189 -13.45 -8.67 -10.25
N PHE A 190 -12.32 -9.35 -10.20
CA PHE A 190 -11.01 -8.77 -10.52
C PHE A 190 -10.68 -8.96 -12.01
N ALA A 191 -10.16 -7.91 -12.63
CA ALA A 191 -9.72 -7.93 -14.02
C ALA A 191 -8.34 -7.26 -14.15
N ASN A 192 -7.53 -7.75 -15.10
CA ASN A 192 -6.13 -7.37 -15.21
C ASN A 192 -5.91 -6.04 -15.96
N SER A 193 -6.95 -5.43 -16.54
CA SER A 193 -6.84 -4.17 -17.29
C SER A 193 -8.08 -3.29 -17.13
N ILE A 194 -7.86 -1.97 -17.22
CA ILE A 194 -8.94 -0.97 -17.19
C ILE A 194 -9.92 -1.18 -18.35
N ASP A 195 -9.43 -1.53 -19.53
CA ASP A 195 -10.28 -1.78 -20.70
C ASP A 195 -11.20 -2.99 -20.49
N CYS A 196 -10.70 -4.04 -19.83
CA CYS A 196 -11.53 -5.18 -19.46
C CYS A 196 -12.65 -4.76 -18.49
N ILE A 197 -12.33 -3.95 -17.48
CA ILE A 197 -13.32 -3.43 -16.52
C ILE A 197 -14.40 -2.61 -17.24
N LYS A 198 -14.01 -1.70 -18.14
CA LYS A 198 -14.97 -0.88 -18.91
C LYS A 198 -15.88 -1.73 -19.79
N ARG A 199 -15.31 -2.73 -20.48
CA ARG A 199 -16.05 -3.67 -21.34
C ARG A 199 -17.03 -4.51 -20.52
N LEU A 200 -16.58 -5.11 -19.42
CA LEU A 200 -17.43 -5.89 -18.52
C LEU A 200 -18.53 -5.03 -17.91
N ASN A 201 -18.24 -3.80 -17.52
CA ASN A 201 -19.23 -2.88 -17.00
C ASN A 201 -20.37 -2.63 -18.01
N ALA A 202 -20.04 -2.36 -19.26
CA ALA A 202 -21.05 -2.16 -20.32
C ALA A 202 -21.87 -3.44 -20.56
N LEU A 203 -21.21 -4.60 -20.68
CA LEU A 203 -21.88 -5.89 -20.88
C LEU A 203 -22.84 -6.22 -19.74
N LEU A 204 -22.38 -6.13 -18.49
CA LEU A 204 -23.17 -6.48 -17.32
C LEU A 204 -24.31 -5.50 -17.05
N LEU A 205 -24.21 -4.23 -17.47
CA LEU A 205 -25.34 -3.30 -17.46
C LEU A 205 -26.44 -3.72 -18.44
N ILE A 206 -26.07 -4.17 -19.65
CA ILE A 206 -27.04 -4.71 -20.63
C ILE A 206 -27.73 -5.96 -20.08
N LEU A 207 -26.98 -6.77 -19.31
CA LEU A 207 -27.48 -7.97 -18.65
C LEU A 207 -28.16 -7.70 -17.28
N ASN A 208 -28.40 -6.44 -16.93
CA ASN A 208 -29.09 -6.00 -15.70
C ASN A 208 -28.40 -6.38 -14.37
N CYS A 209 -27.08 -6.56 -14.35
CA CYS A 209 -26.32 -6.89 -13.12
C CYS A 209 -25.79 -5.66 -12.34
N ASN A 210 -26.04 -4.43 -12.81
CA ASN A 210 -25.68 -3.16 -12.15
C ASN A 210 -24.29 -3.11 -11.45
N PRO A 211 -23.19 -3.37 -12.16
CA PRO A 211 -21.84 -3.39 -11.58
C PRO A 211 -21.38 -2.00 -11.08
N LEU A 212 -20.51 -2.01 -10.07
CA LEU A 212 -19.86 -0.82 -9.51
C LEU A 212 -18.36 -0.83 -9.90
N PRO A 213 -17.96 -0.21 -11.04
CA PRO A 213 -16.59 -0.32 -11.53
C PRO A 213 -15.62 0.44 -10.62
N LEU A 214 -14.39 -0.06 -10.51
CA LEU A 214 -13.31 0.60 -9.77
C LEU A 214 -11.99 0.45 -10.52
N HIS A 215 -11.44 1.57 -11.01
CA HIS A 215 -10.16 1.59 -11.72
C HIS A 215 -9.39 2.90 -11.54
N ALA A 216 -8.09 2.90 -11.85
CA ALA A 216 -7.18 4.02 -11.57
C ALA A 216 -7.57 5.33 -12.28
N ASN A 217 -8.11 5.26 -13.50
CA ASN A 217 -8.52 6.46 -14.26
C ASN A 217 -9.82 7.11 -13.73
N MET A 218 -10.52 6.52 -12.77
CA MET A 218 -11.71 7.13 -12.18
C MET A 218 -11.31 8.23 -11.18
N HIS A 219 -12.13 9.28 -11.11
CA HIS A 219 -11.97 10.27 -10.05
C HIS A 219 -12.11 9.61 -8.67
N GLN A 220 -11.25 9.99 -7.73
CA GLN A 220 -11.22 9.43 -6.37
C GLN A 220 -12.60 9.49 -5.69
N LYS A 221 -13.35 10.59 -5.86
CA LYS A 221 -14.70 10.75 -5.30
C LYS A 221 -15.69 9.70 -5.83
N GLN A 222 -15.61 9.35 -7.12
CA GLN A 222 -16.47 8.32 -7.71
C GLN A 222 -16.10 6.93 -7.21
N ARG A 223 -14.80 6.64 -7.07
CA ARG A 223 -14.31 5.37 -6.50
C ARG A 223 -14.81 5.17 -5.07
N LEU A 224 -14.71 6.20 -4.23
CA LEU A 224 -15.21 6.15 -2.85
C LEU A 224 -16.73 5.91 -2.81
N LYS A 225 -17.50 6.63 -3.63
CA LYS A 225 -18.95 6.43 -3.73
C LYS A 225 -19.32 5.00 -4.14
N ASN A 226 -18.57 4.39 -5.06
CA ASN A 226 -18.80 3.00 -5.47
C ASN A 226 -18.45 2.01 -4.35
N LEU A 227 -17.39 2.26 -3.59
CA LEU A 227 -17.04 1.45 -2.42
C LEU A 227 -18.09 1.57 -1.30
N GLU A 228 -18.59 2.77 -1.05
CA GLU A 228 -19.68 3.02 -0.08
C GLU A 228 -20.94 2.24 -0.48
N ARG A 229 -21.37 2.37 -1.74
CA ARG A 229 -22.51 1.59 -2.28
C ARG A 229 -22.33 0.08 -2.20
N PHE A 230 -21.10 -0.40 -2.38
CA PHE A 230 -20.81 -1.83 -2.26
C PHE A 230 -20.83 -2.31 -0.80
N ALA A 231 -20.46 -1.44 0.14
CA ALA A 231 -20.42 -1.74 1.57
C ALA A 231 -21.80 -1.65 2.24
N GLU A 232 -22.69 -0.80 1.72
CA GLU A 232 -24.10 -0.75 2.12
C GLU A 232 -24.70 -2.16 2.10
N LYS A 233 -25.40 -2.52 3.18
CA LYS A 233 -26.18 -3.75 3.23
C LYS A 233 -27.48 -3.49 2.48
N ASP A 234 -27.82 -4.37 1.55
CA ASP A 234 -29.22 -4.57 1.16
C ASP A 234 -30.06 -4.96 2.39
#